data_AF-A0A2N9MSK3-F1
#
_entry.id   AF-A0A2N9MSK3-F1
#
_cell.length_a   1.000
_cell.length_b   1.000
_cell.length_c   1.000
_cell.angle_alpha   90.00
_cell.angle_beta   90.00
_cell.angle_gamma   90.00
#
_symmetry.space_group_name_H-M   'P 1'
#
loop_
_entity.id
_entity.type
_entity.pdbx_description
1 polymer ?
#
loop_
_entity_poly.entity_id
_entity_poly.type
_entity_poly.pdbx_seq_one_letter_code
_entity_poly.pdbx_strand_id
1 'polypeptide(L)' 'MSIEQAILEAVRTLPSEKQQEILSHATRLRDEGVKRKPFKSVKGLWADLGVSLSADEIERNQREMWKTFPREDI' A
#
# COMPACT_ATOMS: atom_id res chain seq x y z
N MET A 1 -15.47 -18.52 33.22
CA MET A 1 -14.49 -18.94 32.20
C MET A 1 -13.74 -17.72 31.71
N SER A 2 -12.41 -17.80 31.61
CA SER A 2 -11.62 -16.78 30.90
C SER A 2 -11.76 -17.00 29.39
N ILE A 3 -11.69 -15.90 28.61
CA ILE A 3 -11.66 -15.94 27.15
C ILE A 3 -10.49 -16.81 26.65
N GLU A 4 -9.34 -16.75 27.32
CA GLU A 4 -8.18 -17.58 26.99
C GLU A 4 -8.48 -19.08 27.08
N GLN A 5 -9.22 -19.49 28.12
CA GLN A 5 -9.58 -20.88 28.35
C GLN A 5 -10.58 -21.38 27.30
N ALA A 6 -11.56 -20.55 26.94
CA ALA A 6 -12.53 -20.88 25.91
C ALA A 6 -11.87 -21.04 24.52
N ILE A 7 -10.89 -20.18 24.19
CA ILE A 7 -10.12 -20.28 22.94
C ILE A 7 -9.29 -21.57 22.93
N LEU A 8 -8.60 -21.89 24.03
CA LEU A 8 -7.79 -23.11 24.14
C LEU A 8 -8.62 -24.39 23.97
N GLU A 9 -9.78 -24.47 24.62
CA GLU A 9 -10.72 -25.59 24.48
C GLU A 9 -11.22 -25.72 23.03
N ALA A 10 -11.62 -24.60 22.41
CA ALA A 10 -12.10 -24.60 21.04
C ALA A 10 -11.01 -24.99 20.01
N VAL A 11 -9.76 -24.56 20.21
CA VAL A 11 -8.65 -24.91 19.32
C VAL A 11 -8.25 -26.37 19.46
N ARG A 12 -8.27 -26.92 20.68
CA ARG A 12 -7.91 -28.34 20.93
C ARG A 12 -8.87 -29.34 20.32
N THR A 13 -10.13 -28.99 20.13
CA THR A 13 -11.14 -29.86 19.51
C THR A 13 -11.05 -29.88 17.98
N LEU A 14 -10.27 -28.98 17.38
CA LEU A 14 -10.12 -28.89 15.92
C LEU A 14 -9.02 -29.83 15.38
N PRO A 15 -9.15 -30.28 14.13
CA PRO A 15 -8.08 -30.99 13.41
C PRO A 15 -6.82 -30.14 13.24
N SER A 16 -5.69 -30.79 13.05
CA SER A 16 -4.36 -30.17 12.93
C SER A 16 -4.29 -29.07 11.87
N GLU A 17 -4.95 -29.23 10.70
CA GLU A 17 -4.95 -28.19 9.66
C GLU A 17 -5.66 -26.92 10.13
N LYS A 18 -6.77 -27.06 10.86
CA LYS A 18 -7.55 -25.94 11.39
C LYS A 18 -6.86 -25.25 12.55
N GLN A 19 -6.07 -25.98 13.34
CA GLN A 19 -5.20 -25.37 14.36
C GLN A 19 -4.13 -24.48 13.73
N GLN A 20 -3.52 -24.93 12.62
CA GLN A 20 -2.55 -24.11 11.87
C GLN A 20 -3.20 -22.86 11.26
N GLU A 21 -4.42 -22.98 10.74
CA GLU A 21 -5.19 -21.84 10.22
C GLU A 21 -5.41 -20.78 11.31
N ILE A 22 -5.83 -21.19 12.52
CA ILE A 22 -6.02 -20.28 13.66
C ILE A 22 -4.70 -19.61 14.09
N LEU A 23 -3.60 -20.37 14.12
CA LEU A 23 -2.28 -19.83 14.45
C LEU A 23 -1.84 -18.77 13.43
N SER A 24 -2.09 -19.01 12.14
CA SER A 24 -1.82 -18.06 11.06
C SER A 24 -2.65 -16.79 11.22
N HIS A 25 -3.92 -16.94 11.61
CA HIS A 25 -4.85 -15.83 11.80
C HIS A 25 -4.45 -14.96 13.00
N ALA A 26 -4.08 -15.58 14.12
CA ALA A 26 -3.57 -14.89 15.30
C ALA A 26 -2.28 -14.11 15.00
N THR A 27 -1.40 -14.70 14.19
CA THR A 27 -0.16 -14.05 13.71
C THR A 27 -0.48 -12.81 12.87
N ARG A 28 -1.41 -12.92 11.91
CA ARG A 28 -1.86 -11.79 11.10
C ARG A 28 -2.47 -10.67 11.95
N LEU A 29 -3.34 -11.00 12.90
CA LEU A 29 -3.97 -10.01 13.78
C LEU A 29 -2.95 -9.25 14.62
N ARG A 30 -1.91 -9.93 15.11
CA ARG A 30 -0.79 -9.28 15.82
C ARG A 30 -0.07 -8.30 14.92
N ASP A 31 0.21 -8.69 13.69
CA ASP A 31 0.96 -7.87 12.73
C ASP A 31 0.12 -6.69 12.21
N GLU A 32 -1.20 -6.82 12.12
CA GLU A 32 -2.15 -5.73 11.81
C GLU A 32 -2.30 -4.73 12.97
N GLY A 33 -2.19 -5.20 14.22
CA GLY A 33 -2.19 -4.34 15.40
C GLY A 33 -0.97 -3.42 15.48
N VAL A 34 0.10 -3.72 14.75
CA VAL A 34 1.23 -2.81 14.57
C VAL A 34 0.81 -1.68 13.64
N LYS A 35 0.42 -0.54 14.21
CA LYS A 35 0.17 0.70 13.45
C LYS A 35 1.36 0.97 12.55
N ARG A 36 1.21 0.72 11.25
CA ARG A 36 2.22 1.06 10.25
C ARG A 36 2.40 2.56 10.29
N LYS A 37 3.64 3.04 10.49
CA LYS A 37 3.93 4.46 10.39
C LYS A 37 3.56 4.91 8.97
N PRO A 38 2.82 6.01 8.78
CA PRO A 38 2.56 6.53 7.46
C PRO A 38 3.90 6.81 6.76
N PHE A 39 3.94 6.57 5.45
CA PHE A 39 5.10 6.95 4.64
C PHE A 39 5.34 8.45 4.76
N LYS A 40 6.60 8.86 4.68
CA LYS A 40 6.94 10.28 4.61
C LYS A 40 6.32 10.88 3.34
N SER A 41 5.93 12.14 3.40
CA SER A 41 5.46 12.88 2.23
C SER A 41 6.52 12.86 1.14
N VAL A 42 6.12 12.57 -0.10
CA VAL A 42 6.98 12.67 -1.29
C VAL A 42 7.15 14.12 -1.77
N LYS A 43 6.43 15.07 -1.16
CA LYS A 43 6.55 16.49 -1.48
C LYS A 43 7.98 16.95 -1.19
N GLY A 44 8.64 17.50 -2.20
CA GLY A 44 10.01 18.01 -2.10
C GLY A 44 11.10 16.98 -2.39
N LEU A 45 10.76 15.74 -2.77
CA LEU A 45 11.74 14.69 -3.12
C LEU A 45 12.79 15.15 -4.16
N TRP A 46 12.41 16.08 -5.03
CA TRP A 46 13.25 16.58 -6.13
C TRP A 46 13.73 18.01 -5.93
N ALA A 47 13.52 18.61 -4.76
CA ALA A 47 13.89 20.01 -4.50
C ALA A 47 15.42 20.24 -4.66
N ASP A 48 16.22 19.24 -4.31
CA ASP A 48 17.68 19.32 -4.33
C ASP A 48 18.30 18.98 -5.69
N LEU A 49 17.50 18.56 -6.68
CA LEU A 49 18.01 18.22 -8.01
C LEU A 49 18.39 19.46 -8.84
N GLY A 50 18.11 20.66 -8.36
CA GLY A 50 18.43 21.91 -9.06
C GLY A 50 17.72 22.07 -10.40
N VAL A 51 16.65 21.30 -10.64
CA VAL A 51 15.88 21.37 -11.88
C VAL A 51 14.93 22.55 -11.81
N SER A 52 15.25 23.59 -12.57
CA SER A 52 14.31 24.69 -12.85
C SER A 52 13.51 24.32 -14.09
N LEU A 53 12.24 23.94 -13.91
CA LEU A 53 11.29 23.79 -15.02
C LEU A 53 10.40 25.02 -15.09
N SER A 54 10.44 25.75 -16.20
CA SER A 54 9.45 26.79 -16.45
C SER A 54 8.12 26.17 -16.93
N ALA A 55 7.01 26.86 -16.66
CA ALA A 55 5.70 26.45 -17.18
C ALA A 55 5.69 26.40 -18.71
N ASP A 56 6.36 27.36 -19.37
CA ASP A 56 6.45 27.45 -20.82
C ASP A 56 7.21 26.26 -21.44
N GLU A 57 8.30 25.81 -20.82
CA GLU A 57 9.06 24.63 -21.27
C GLU A 57 8.24 23.36 -21.16
N ILE A 58 7.48 23.20 -20.07
CA ILE A 58 6.58 22.05 -19.87
C ILE A 58 5.50 22.05 -20.94
N GLU A 59 4.83 23.18 -21.16
CA GLU A 59 3.75 23.29 -22.14
C GLU A 59 4.26 23.05 -23.56
N ARG A 60 5.43 23.60 -23.90
CA ARG A 60 6.08 23.35 -25.18
C ARG A 60 6.40 21.87 -25.39
N ASN A 61 6.98 21.21 -24.38
CA ASN A 61 7.29 19.78 -24.47
C ASN A 61 6.01 18.94 -24.62
N GLN A 62 4.94 19.25 -23.89
CA GLN A 62 3.66 18.56 -24.02
C GLN A 62 3.11 18.69 -25.44
N ARG A 63 3.09 19.90 -26.01
CA ARG A 63 2.64 20.14 -27.39
C ARG A 63 3.47 19.37 -28.40
N GLU A 64 4.80 19.41 -28.29
CA GLU A 64 5.68 18.70 -29.23
C GLU A 64 5.52 17.18 -29.12
N MET A 65 5.46 16.63 -27.90
CA MET A 65 5.24 15.20 -27.70
C MET A 65 3.91 14.72 -28.28
N TRP A 66 2.86 15.53 -28.20
CA TRP A 66 1.51 15.16 -28.62
C TRP A 66 1.15 15.69 -30.01
N LYS A 67 2.12 16.27 -30.73
CA LYS A 67 1.93 16.83 -32.07
C LYS A 67 1.40 15.81 -33.08
N THR A 68 1.83 14.56 -32.96
CA THR A 68 1.42 13.44 -33.81
C THR A 68 0.39 12.54 -33.11
N PHE A 69 -0.17 12.99 -31.97
CA PHE A 69 -1.22 12.22 -31.31
C PHE A 69 -2.44 12.16 -32.24
N PRO A 70 -2.90 10.97 -32.64
CA PRO A 70 -3.99 10.83 -33.58
C PRO A 70 -5.25 11.44 -32.96
N ARG A 71 -5.68 12.58 -33.53
CA ARG A 71 -6.96 13.18 -33.24
C ARG A 71 -7.88 12.66 -34.33
N GLU A 72 -8.57 11.56 -34.07
CA GLU A 72 -9.76 11.27 -34.86
C GLU A 72 -10.69 12.47 -34.66
N ASP A 73 -11.10 13.10 -35.77
CA ASP A 73 -12.08 14.18 -35.75
C ASP A 73 -13.35 13.65 -35.07
N ILE A 74 -13.61 14.14 -33.84
CA ILE A 74 -14.84 13.86 -33.08
C ILE A 74 -15.99 14.65 -33.70
#